data_AF-A0AAW8NVC3-F1
#
_entry.id   AF-A0AAW8NVC3-F1
#
_cell.length_a   1.000
_cell.length_b   1.000
_cell.length_c   1.000
_cell.angle_alpha   90.00
_cell.angle_beta   90.00
_cell.angle_gamma   90.00
#
_symmetry.space_group_name_H-M   'P 1'
#
loop_
_entity.id
_entity.type
_entity.pdbx_description
1 polymer ?
#
loop_
_entity_poly.entity_id
_entity_poly.type
_entity_poly.pdbx_seq_one_letter_code
_entity_poly.pdbx_strand_id
1 'polypeptide(L)'
;MKPETREEYIKLAIHFEKTVHEKLGVERAAPTDYMKELILRAEHTTPAYWRRLRNALKVHCAEQGFSKYEKKYAELKNPLTAAGVKTEGMKKRTKLKHVSESDFNKLHEKADPVVKAYLDVVSLTGCRPAEVLNIVLGDGTALIESV
;
A
#
# COMPACT_ATOMS: atom_id res chain seq x y z
N MET A 1 -11.66 -8.44 -5.04
CA MET A 1 -10.99 -7.47 -4.13
C MET A 1 -11.50 -7.77 -2.73
N LYS A 2 -10.62 -7.94 -1.72
CA LYS A 2 -11.09 -8.11 -0.33
C LYS A 2 -11.78 -6.81 0.15
N PRO A 3 -12.81 -6.86 1.03
CA PRO A 3 -13.50 -5.66 1.51
C PRO A 3 -12.57 -4.61 2.12
N GLU A 4 -11.60 -5.03 2.94
CA GLU A 4 -10.59 -4.15 3.56
C GLU A 4 -9.77 -3.38 2.51
N THR A 5 -9.35 -4.06 1.43
CA THR A 5 -8.62 -3.44 0.33
C THR A 5 -9.45 -2.35 -0.36
N ARG A 6 -10.76 -2.55 -0.47
CA ARG A 6 -11.68 -1.58 -1.05
C ARG A 6 -11.82 -0.35 -0.15
N GLU A 7 -11.98 -0.54 1.15
CA GLU A 7 -12.04 0.56 2.12
C GLU A 7 -10.74 1.38 2.15
N GLU A 8 -9.59 0.73 2.11
CA GLU A 8 -8.30 1.41 2.00
C GLU A 8 -8.22 2.29 0.75
N TYR A 9 -8.74 1.82 -0.37
CA TYR A 9 -8.78 2.59 -1.61
C TYR A 9 -9.72 3.78 -1.51
N ILE A 10 -10.89 3.62 -0.90
CA ILE A 10 -11.82 4.74 -0.67
C ILE A 10 -11.15 5.80 0.23
N LYS A 11 -10.56 5.40 1.35
CA LYS A 11 -9.85 6.33 2.26
C LYS A 11 -8.72 7.06 1.55
N LEU A 12 -7.93 6.36 0.72
CA LEU A 12 -6.85 6.94 -0.06
C LEU A 12 -7.35 7.96 -1.09
N ALA A 13 -8.45 7.66 -1.78
CA ALA A 13 -9.06 8.57 -2.75
C ALA A 13 -9.57 9.85 -2.08
N ILE A 14 -10.33 9.71 -0.99
CA ILE A 14 -10.87 10.83 -0.21
C ILE A 14 -9.73 11.72 0.31
N HIS A 15 -8.68 11.11 0.86
CA HIS A 15 -7.52 11.88 1.32
C HIS A 15 -6.86 12.66 0.17
N PHE A 16 -6.70 12.04 -1.00
CA PHE A 16 -6.16 12.72 -2.17
C PHE A 16 -7.03 13.89 -2.61
N GLU A 17 -8.34 13.70 -2.75
CA GLU A 17 -9.28 14.76 -3.12
C GLU A 17 -9.21 15.94 -2.16
N LYS A 18 -9.16 15.66 -0.86
CA LYS A 18 -8.96 16.68 0.17
C LYS A 18 -7.66 17.47 -0.04
N THR A 19 -6.54 16.78 -0.33
CA THR A 19 -5.28 17.48 -0.61
C THR A 19 -5.34 18.34 -1.87
N VAL A 20 -6.15 17.96 -2.87
CA VAL A 20 -6.38 18.78 -4.07
C VAL A 20 -7.19 20.02 -3.74
N HIS A 21 -8.25 19.89 -2.93
CA HIS A 21 -9.06 21.02 -2.45
C HIS A 21 -8.20 22.01 -1.66
N GLU A 22 -7.43 21.52 -0.70
CA GLU A 22 -6.51 22.32 0.11
C GLU A 22 -5.48 23.05 -0.76
N LYS A 23 -4.90 22.38 -1.76
CA LYS A 23 -3.92 22.97 -2.69
C LYS A 23 -4.52 24.06 -3.57
N LEU A 24 -5.75 23.88 -4.04
CA LEU A 24 -6.43 24.81 -4.93
C LEU A 24 -7.18 25.93 -4.18
N GLY A 25 -7.38 25.81 -2.87
CA GLY A 25 -8.15 26.75 -2.08
C GLY A 25 -9.65 26.76 -2.44
N VAL A 26 -10.18 25.63 -2.90
CA VAL A 26 -11.59 25.48 -3.31
C VAL A 26 -12.31 24.45 -2.46
N GLU A 27 -13.60 24.67 -2.21
CA GLU A 27 -14.44 23.72 -1.48
C GLU A 27 -14.64 22.40 -2.26
N ARG A 28 -14.70 22.50 -3.60
CA ARG A 28 -14.82 21.33 -4.47
C ARG A 28 -14.13 21.57 -5.81
N ALA A 29 -13.10 20.77 -6.09
CA ALA A 29 -12.40 20.82 -7.38
C ALA A 29 -13.19 20.10 -8.48
N ALA A 30 -12.97 20.52 -9.74
CA ALA A 30 -13.61 19.86 -10.88
C ALA A 30 -12.96 18.49 -11.13
N PRO A 31 -13.69 17.51 -11.71
CA PRO A 31 -13.13 16.19 -11.99
C PRO A 31 -11.84 16.19 -12.82
N THR A 32 -11.67 17.19 -13.69
CA THR A 32 -10.46 17.39 -14.49
C THR A 32 -9.25 17.81 -13.66
N ASP A 33 -9.46 18.49 -12.54
CA ASP A 33 -8.39 18.98 -11.69
C ASP A 33 -7.73 17.83 -10.93
N TYR A 34 -8.51 16.85 -10.45
CA TYR A 34 -7.96 15.64 -9.85
C TYR A 34 -7.09 14.85 -10.83
N MET A 35 -7.46 14.79 -12.11
CA MET A 35 -6.66 14.11 -13.14
C MET A 35 -5.34 14.85 -13.40
N LYS A 36 -5.38 16.18 -13.53
CA LYS A 36 -4.17 17.00 -13.68
C LYS A 36 -3.25 16.82 -12.47
N GLU A 37 -3.80 16.90 -11.27
CA GLU A 37 -3.03 16.74 -10.03
C GLU A 37 -2.46 15.32 -9.90
N LEU A 38 -3.20 14.30 -10.32
CA LEU A 38 -2.69 12.92 -10.36
C LEU A 38 -1.49 12.80 -11.30
N ILE A 39 -1.56 13.41 -12.48
CA ILE A 39 -0.43 13.43 -13.44
C ILE A 39 0.80 14.11 -12.81
N LEU A 40 0.63 15.30 -12.23
CA LEU A 40 1.70 16.03 -11.55
C LEU A 40 2.31 15.22 -10.39
N ARG A 41 1.48 14.48 -9.65
CA ARG A 41 1.93 13.64 -8.53
C ARG A 41 2.89 12.52 -8.97
N ALA A 42 2.95 12.18 -10.26
CA ALA A 42 3.89 11.17 -10.76
C ALA A 42 5.35 11.57 -10.49
N GLU A 43 5.69 12.87 -10.60
CA GLU A 43 7.06 13.38 -10.38
C GLU A 43 7.50 13.23 -8.92
N HIS A 44 6.57 13.30 -7.99
CA HIS A 44 6.85 13.30 -6.56
C HIS A 44 6.61 11.94 -5.88
N THR A 45 6.22 10.91 -6.63
CA THR A 45 5.88 9.61 -6.06
C THR A 45 6.46 8.46 -6.87
N THR A 46 6.61 7.30 -6.23
CA THR A 46 7.04 6.10 -6.95
C THR A 46 5.95 5.65 -7.94
N PRO A 47 6.31 5.05 -9.09
CA PRO A 47 5.31 4.54 -10.04
C PRO A 47 4.34 3.52 -9.46
N ALA A 48 4.75 2.78 -8.42
CA ALA A 48 3.88 1.84 -7.71
C ALA A 48 2.81 2.56 -6.88
N TYR A 49 3.20 3.61 -6.14
CA TYR A 49 2.26 4.42 -5.37
C TYR A 49 1.29 5.17 -6.29
N TRP A 50 1.80 5.75 -7.37
CA TRP A 50 0.96 6.43 -8.36
C TRP A 50 -0.12 5.51 -8.94
N ARG A 51 0.24 4.26 -9.31
CA ARG A 51 -0.74 3.27 -9.78
C ARG A 51 -1.76 2.90 -8.71
N ARG A 52 -1.33 2.77 -7.45
CA ARG A 52 -2.23 2.53 -6.30
C ARG A 52 -3.24 3.68 -6.17
N LEU A 53 -2.78 4.93 -6.25
CA LEU A 53 -3.62 6.11 -6.16
C LEU A 53 -4.61 6.21 -7.33
N ARG A 54 -4.17 5.97 -8.57
CA ARG A 54 -5.06 5.90 -9.74
C ARG A 54 -6.14 4.83 -9.56
N ASN A 55 -5.77 3.65 -9.07
CA ASN A 55 -6.73 2.57 -8.83
C ASN A 55 -7.71 2.93 -7.69
N ALA A 56 -7.25 3.64 -6.66
CA ALA A 56 -8.10 4.13 -5.59
C ALA A 56 -9.17 5.12 -6.11
N LEU A 57 -8.77 6.10 -6.92
CA LEU A 57 -9.68 7.04 -7.55
C LEU A 57 -10.68 6.34 -8.50
N LYS A 58 -10.22 5.33 -9.23
CA LYS A 58 -11.08 4.49 -10.06
C LYS A 58 -12.16 3.78 -9.24
N VAL A 59 -11.77 3.13 -8.13
CA VAL A 59 -12.72 2.47 -7.23
C VAL A 59 -13.68 3.48 -6.64
N HIS A 60 -13.20 4.62 -6.16
CA HIS A 60 -14.07 5.65 -5.59
C HIS A 60 -15.09 6.19 -6.61
N CYS A 61 -14.68 6.40 -7.87
CA CYS A 61 -15.62 6.79 -8.94
C CYS A 61 -16.68 5.72 -9.19
N ALA A 62 -16.31 4.43 -9.20
CA ALA A 62 -17.26 3.34 -9.37
C ALA A 62 -18.29 3.30 -8.23
N GLU A 63 -17.85 3.51 -6.98
CA GLU A 63 -18.71 3.58 -5.79
C GLU A 63 -19.73 4.71 -5.84
N GLN A 64 -19.33 5.85 -6.41
CA GLN A 64 -20.20 7.01 -6.56
C GLN A 64 -21.06 6.95 -7.84
N GLY A 65 -20.98 5.86 -8.62
CA GLY A 65 -21.72 5.69 -9.88
C GLY A 65 -21.17 6.51 -11.06
N PHE A 66 -19.96 7.05 -10.95
CA PHE A 66 -19.33 7.91 -11.95
C PHE A 66 -18.55 7.12 -13.03
N SER A 67 -19.27 6.27 -13.78
CA SER A 67 -18.70 5.35 -14.78
C SER A 67 -17.83 6.03 -15.86
N LYS A 68 -18.17 7.27 -16.26
CA LYS A 68 -17.37 8.05 -17.22
C LYS A 68 -15.96 8.35 -16.70
N TYR A 69 -15.84 8.70 -15.43
CA TYR A 69 -14.56 9.06 -14.81
C TYR A 69 -13.76 7.83 -14.41
N GLU A 70 -14.45 6.76 -14.01
CA GLU A 70 -13.83 5.44 -13.82
C GLU A 70 -13.03 5.01 -15.05
N LYS A 71 -13.66 5.06 -16.24
CA LYS A 71 -12.99 4.70 -17.52
C LYS A 71 -11.78 5.57 -17.79
N LYS A 72 -11.90 6.90 -17.61
CA LYS A 72 -10.78 7.83 -17.76
C LYS A 72 -9.61 7.50 -16.84
N TYR A 73 -9.87 7.19 -15.57
CA TYR A 73 -8.82 6.76 -14.64
C TYR A 73 -8.22 5.39 -15.02
N ALA A 74 -9.02 4.48 -15.58
CA ALA A 74 -8.51 3.19 -16.05
C ALA A 74 -7.52 3.34 -17.21
N GLU A 75 -7.81 4.26 -18.14
CA GLU A 75 -7.01 4.53 -19.34
C GLU A 75 -5.75 5.38 -19.05
N LEU A 76 -5.76 6.15 -17.95
CA LEU A 76 -4.65 7.04 -17.61
C LEU A 76 -3.35 6.25 -17.35
N LYS A 77 -2.30 6.56 -18.10
CA LYS A 77 -0.96 5.99 -17.93
C LYS A 77 -0.10 6.92 -17.07
N ASN A 78 0.82 6.32 -16.30
CA ASN A 78 1.78 7.12 -15.55
C ASN A 78 2.72 7.82 -16.58
N PRO A 79 2.84 9.16 -16.54
CA PRO A 79 3.65 9.89 -17.51
C PRO A 79 5.14 9.50 -17.48
N LEU A 80 5.66 9.02 -16.34
CA LEU A 80 7.07 8.65 -16.17
C LEU A 80 7.38 7.19 -16.55
N THR A 81 6.36 6.38 -16.79
CA THR A 81 6.55 4.98 -17.22
C THR A 81 5.79 4.66 -18.51
N ALA A 82 5.29 5.68 -19.20
CA ALA A 82 4.70 5.52 -20.53
C ALA A 82 5.81 5.16 -21.53
N ALA A 83 5.47 4.37 -22.56
CA ALA A 83 6.43 3.94 -23.58
C ALA A 83 7.12 5.16 -24.22
N GLY A 84 8.46 5.09 -24.33
CA GLY A 84 9.28 6.17 -24.90
C GLY A 84 9.81 7.21 -23.90
N VAL A 85 9.44 7.11 -22.62
CA VAL A 85 9.86 8.07 -21.59
C VAL A 85 11.12 7.59 -20.87
N LYS A 86 12.19 8.41 -20.89
CA LYS A 86 13.49 8.13 -20.25
C LYS A 86 13.67 8.83 -18.88
N THR A 87 12.63 9.45 -18.33
CA THR A 87 12.75 10.13 -17.03
C THR A 87 12.78 9.10 -15.90
N GLU A 88 13.81 9.22 -15.05
CA GLU A 88 13.86 8.45 -13.80
C GLU A 88 12.81 8.99 -12.84
N GLY A 89 11.70 8.27 -12.67
CA GLY A 89 10.77 8.54 -11.57
C GLY A 89 11.39 8.26 -10.20
N MET A 90 10.68 8.63 -9.13
CA MET A 90 11.16 8.40 -7.77
C MET A 90 11.51 6.92 -7.54
N LYS A 91 12.77 6.66 -7.23
CA LYS A 91 13.27 5.31 -6.96
C LYS A 91 12.67 4.76 -5.67
N LYS A 92 12.26 3.49 -5.69
CA LYS A 92 11.77 2.79 -4.51
C LYS A 92 12.93 2.64 -3.52
N ARG A 93 12.72 3.05 -2.27
CA ARG A 93 13.73 2.83 -1.20
C ARG A 93 14.03 1.34 -1.06
N THR A 94 15.32 1.01 -0.99
CA THR A 94 15.78 -0.34 -0.67
C THR A 94 15.31 -0.70 0.72
N LYS A 95 14.58 -1.81 0.85
CA LYS A 95 14.17 -2.34 2.15
C LYS A 95 15.20 -3.34 2.63
N LEU A 96 15.45 -3.37 3.94
CA LEU A 96 16.19 -4.46 4.56
C LEU A 96 15.46 -5.77 4.25
N LYS A 97 16.17 -6.73 3.65
CA LYS A 97 15.59 -8.02 3.24
C LYS A 97 15.74 -9.10 4.32
N HIS A 98 16.71 -8.93 5.20
CA HIS A 98 17.10 -9.93 6.18
C HIS A 98 17.64 -9.24 7.43
N VAL A 99 17.36 -9.83 8.59
CA VAL A 99 17.89 -9.41 9.88
C VAL A 99 19.02 -10.36 10.22
N SER A 100 20.21 -9.84 10.51
CA SER A 100 21.35 -10.68 10.89
C SER A 100 21.08 -11.36 12.23
N GLU A 101 21.70 -12.51 12.50
CA GLU A 101 21.59 -13.19 13.78
C GLU A 101 22.05 -12.30 14.95
N SER A 102 23.11 -11.50 14.74
CA SER A 102 23.56 -10.52 15.74
C SER A 102 22.49 -9.48 16.07
N ASP A 103 21.78 -8.96 15.06
CA ASP A 103 20.73 -7.96 15.28
C ASP A 103 19.45 -8.59 15.85
N PHE A 104 19.16 -9.84 15.48
CA PHE A 104 18.08 -10.61 16.10
C PHE A 104 18.34 -10.80 17.59
N ASN A 105 19.55 -11.21 17.98
CA ASN A 105 19.91 -11.41 19.39
C ASN A 105 19.81 -10.10 20.19
N LYS A 106 20.26 -8.97 19.64
CA LYS A 106 20.10 -7.65 20.27
C LYS A 106 18.63 -7.26 20.47
N LEU A 107 17.77 -7.59 19.49
CA LEU A 107 16.33 -7.33 19.59
C LEU A 107 15.70 -8.23 20.64
N HIS A 108 16.05 -9.51 20.61
CA HIS A 108 15.56 -10.53 21.53
C HIS A 108 15.94 -10.20 22.97
N GLU A 109 17.18 -9.84 23.27
CA GLU A 109 17.62 -9.48 24.63
C GLU A 109 16.80 -8.36 25.27
N LYS A 110 16.43 -7.34 24.48
CA LYS A 110 15.67 -6.16 24.93
C LYS A 110 14.16 -6.37 25.00
N ALA A 111 13.65 -7.44 24.39
CA ALA A 111 12.23 -7.74 24.34
C ALA A 111 11.70 -8.26 25.68
N ASP A 112 10.44 -7.95 25.99
CA ASP A 112 9.73 -8.59 27.09
C ASP A 112 9.45 -10.08 26.77
N PRO A 113 9.07 -10.90 27.77
CA PRO A 113 8.88 -12.34 27.58
C PRO A 113 7.87 -12.72 26.48
N VAL A 114 6.82 -11.93 26.29
CA VAL A 114 5.79 -12.21 25.28
C VAL A 114 6.35 -11.95 23.89
N VAL A 115 7.04 -10.84 23.72
CA VAL A 115 7.68 -10.49 22.44
C VAL A 115 8.82 -11.45 22.11
N LYS A 116 9.57 -11.96 23.10
CA LYS A 116 10.58 -13.02 22.90
C LYS A 116 9.96 -14.28 22.31
N ALA A 117 8.93 -14.83 22.95
CA ALA A 117 8.22 -16.01 22.45
C ALA A 117 7.68 -15.79 21.03
N TYR A 118 7.16 -14.59 20.76
CA TYR A 118 6.70 -14.22 19.43
C TYR A 118 7.83 -14.20 18.38
N LEU A 119 8.98 -13.60 18.71
CA LEU A 119 10.16 -13.57 17.84
C LEU A 119 10.67 -14.99 17.55
N ASP A 120 10.69 -15.85 18.56
CA ASP A 120 11.09 -17.26 18.42
C ASP A 120 10.16 -17.99 17.45
N VAL A 121 8.85 -17.91 17.66
CA VAL A 121 7.85 -18.55 16.78
C VAL A 121 8.01 -18.09 15.33
N VAL A 122 8.11 -16.78 15.09
CA VAL A 122 8.27 -16.23 13.74
C VAL A 122 9.61 -16.66 13.12
N SER A 123 10.69 -16.69 13.90
CA SER A 123 12.01 -17.10 13.41
C SER A 123 12.07 -18.58 13.04
N LEU A 124 11.40 -19.45 13.81
CA LEU A 124 11.40 -20.91 13.62
C LEU A 124 10.47 -21.35 12.49
N THR A 125 9.33 -20.68 12.35
CA THR A 125 8.27 -21.10 11.40
C THR A 125 8.25 -20.31 10.10
N GLY A 126 8.79 -19.09 10.10
CA GLY A 126 8.69 -18.16 8.96
C GLY A 126 7.27 -17.64 8.70
N CYS A 127 6.33 -17.83 9.64
CA CYS A 127 4.96 -17.33 9.49
C CYS A 127 4.92 -15.79 9.46
N ARG A 128 3.87 -15.23 8.86
CA ARG A 128 3.63 -13.79 8.91
C ARG A 128 3.11 -13.40 10.30
N PRO A 129 3.35 -12.15 10.73
CA PRO A 129 2.79 -11.64 11.97
C PRO A 129 1.29 -11.88 12.20
N ALA A 130 0.48 -11.74 11.14
CA ALA A 130 -0.97 -11.96 11.22
C ALA A 130 -1.36 -13.44 11.35
N GLU A 131 -0.48 -14.36 10.96
CA GLU A 131 -0.72 -15.81 10.97
C GLU A 131 -0.40 -16.43 12.34
N VAL A 132 0.41 -15.77 13.18
CA VAL A 132 0.83 -16.27 14.51
C VAL A 132 -0.36 -16.62 15.41
N LEU A 133 -1.44 -15.84 15.32
CA LEU A 133 -2.65 -16.05 16.12
C LEU A 133 -3.45 -17.29 15.71
N ASN A 134 -3.19 -17.84 14.52
CA ASN A 134 -3.91 -18.98 13.95
C ASN A 134 -3.05 -20.25 13.94
N ILE A 135 -1.93 -20.27 14.68
CA ILE A 135 -1.09 -21.45 14.77
C ILE A 135 -1.77 -22.48 15.66
N VAL A 136 -1.98 -23.68 15.10
CA VAL A 136 -2.50 -24.84 15.83
C VAL A 136 -1.39 -25.87 15.97
N LEU A 137 -1.09 -26.24 17.21
CA LEU A 137 -0.11 -27.28 17.51
C LEU A 137 -0.80 -28.65 17.49
N GLY A 138 -0.24 -29.58 16.72
CA GLY A 138 -0.57 -31.01 16.75
C GLY A 138 0.60 -31.83 17.26
N ASP A 139 0.48 -33.16 17.18
CA ASP A 139 1.52 -34.09 17.62
C ASP A 139 2.77 -33.97 16.74
N GLY A 140 3.75 -33.18 17.21
CA GLY A 140 5.01 -32.94 16.51
C GLY A 140 4.90 -32.07 15.26
N THR A 141 3.76 -31.43 15.01
CA THR A 141 3.53 -30.58 13.84
C THR A 141 2.86 -29.26 14.23
N ALA A 142 3.11 -28.20 13.46
CA ALA A 142 2.41 -26.93 13.59
C ALA A 142 1.67 -26.62 12.28
N LEU A 143 0.35 -26.44 12.37
CA LEU A 143 -0.50 -25.99 11.27
C LEU A 143 -0.64 -24.47 11.32
N ILE A 144 -0.37 -23.82 10.19
CA ILE A 144 -0.41 -22.35 10.04
C ILE A 144 -1.44 -22.02 8.98
N GLU A 145 -2.60 -21.51 9.39
CA GLU A 145 -3.66 -21.12 8.45
C GLU A 145 -3.41 -19.71 7.89
N SER A 146 -3.54 -19.55 6.57
CA SER A 146 -3.40 -18.25 5.92
C SER A 146 -4.62 -17.35 6.17
N VAL A 147 -4.36 -16.06 6.40
CA VAL A 147 -5.37 -14.99 6.53
C VAL A 147 -5.71 -14.32 5.18
#